data_AF-A0A958GBC8-F1
#
_entry.id   AF-A0A958GBC8-F1
#
_cell.length_a   1.000
_cell.length_b   1.000
_cell.length_c   1.000
_cell.angle_alpha   90.00
_cell.angle_beta   90.00
_cell.angle_gamma   90.00
#
_symmetry.space_group_name_H-M   'P 1'
#
loop_
_entity.id
_entity.type
_entity.pdbx_description
1 polymer ?
#
loop_
_entity_poly.entity_id
_entity_poly.type
_entity_poly.pdbx_seq_one_letter_code
_entity_poly.pdbx_strand_id
1 'polypeptide(L)' 'MPKLTFLGHSAFLIESSKARLIVDPFLSGNPLARMKPS' A
#
# COMPACT_ATOMS: atom_id res chain seq x y z
N MET A 1 4.44 13.44 10.81
CA MET A 1 5.16 12.22 10.39
C MET A 1 4.35 11.51 9.32
N PRO A 2 4.98 10.99 8.25
CA PRO A 2 4.28 10.13 7.31
C PRO A 2 3.87 8.82 7.98
N LYS A 3 2.70 8.30 7.61
CA LYS A 3 2.19 6.99 8.05
C LYS A 3 2.56 5.95 7.00
N LEU A 4 3.16 4.85 7.45
CA LEU A 4 3.50 3.71 6.62
C LEU A 4 2.53 2.56 6.93
N THR A 5 1.90 2.00 5.91
CA THR A 5 1.04 0.83 6.03
C THR A 5 1.58 -0.31 5.17
N PHE A 6 1.85 -1.45 5.78
CA PHE A 6 2.18 -2.67 5.05
C PHE A 6 0.92 -3.30 4.46
N LEU A 7 0.94 -3.57 3.15
CA LEU A 7 -0.21 -4.09 2.41
C LEU A 7 -0.09 -5.58 2.05
N GLY A 8 1.06 -6.23 2.28
CA GLY A 8 1.31 -7.64 1.97
C GLY A 8 2.38 -7.83 0.89
N HIS A 9 3.10 -8.96 0.92
CA HIS A 9 4.29 -9.20 0.09
C HIS A 9 5.33 -8.07 0.24
N SER A 10 5.55 -7.26 -0.80
CA SER A 10 6.42 -6.08 -0.81
C SER A 10 5.65 -4.77 -0.97
N ALA A 11 4.31 -4.83 -0.90
CA ALA A 11 3.45 -3.67 -1.12
C ALA A 11 3.36 -2.79 0.13
N PHE A 12 3.58 -1.48 -0.03
CA PHE A 12 3.46 -0.48 1.04
C PHE A 12 2.69 0.75 0.58
N LEU A 13 1.91 1.32 1.50
CA LEU A 13 1.27 2.62 1.33
C LEU A 13 1.92 3.64 2.28
N ILE A 14 2.38 4.74 1.71
CA ILE A 14 2.94 5.88 2.43
C ILE A 14 1.95 7.04 2.33
N GLU A 15 1.45 7.48 3.48
CA GLU A 15 0.50 8.57 3.57
C GLU A 15 1.13 9.77 4.29
N SER A 16 1.01 10.94 3.69
CA SER A 16 1.40 12.22 4.29
C SER A 16 0.30 13.25 4.06
N SER A 17 0.43 14.43 4.64
CA SER A 17 -0.51 15.53 4.41
C SER A 17 -0.53 16.03 2.95
N LYS A 18 0.51 15.76 2.17
CA LYS A 18 0.67 16.28 0.80
C LYS A 18 0.37 15.24 -0.28
N ALA A 19 0.57 13.97 0.02
CA ALA A 19 0.51 12.91 -0.98
C ALA A 19 0.26 11.54 -0.34
N ARG A 20 -0.27 10.63 -1.17
CA ARG A 20 -0.34 9.19 -0.93
C ARG A 20 0.45 8.49 -2.02
N LEU A 21 1.47 7.72 -1.63
CA LEU A 21 2.30 6.94 -2.53
C LEU A 21 2.14 5.46 -2.24
N ILE A 22 2.04 4.66 -3.30
CA ILE A 22 2.10 3.21 -3.21
C ILE A 22 3.41 2.71 -3.81
N VAL A 23 4.03 1.73 -3.15
CA VAL A 23 5.28 1.07 -3.58
C VAL A 23 4.95 -0.39 -3.84
N ASP A 24 5.43 -0.95 -4.96
CA ASP A 24 5.18 -2.31 -5.46
C ASP A 24 3.72 -2.75 -5.31
N PRO A 25 2.79 -2.20 -6.13
CA PRO A 25 1.35 -2.35 -5.94
C PRO A 25 0.80 -3.74 -6.37
N PHE A 26 1.39 -4.82 -5.88
CA PHE A 26 0.86 -6.18 -6.03
C PHE A 26 -0.36 -6.39 -5.13
N LEU A 27 -1.46 -5.73 -5.48
CA LEU A 27 -2.74 -5.79 -4.76
C LEU A 27 -3.73 -6.75 -5.42
N SER A 28 -3.77 -6.77 -6.75
CA SER A 28 -4.59 -7.72 -7.51
C SER A 28 -3.90 -9.08 -7.60
N GLY A 29 -4.61 -10.16 -7.28
CA GLY A 29 -4.07 -11.52 -7.29
C GLY A 29 -3.17 -11.86 -6.10
N ASN A 30 -2.89 -10.91 -5.21
CA ASN A 30 -2.21 -11.18 -3.95
C ASN A 30 -3.23 -11.65 -2.90
N PRO A 31 -3.18 -12.92 -2.46
CA PRO A 31 -4.15 -13.47 -1.53
C PRO A 31 -4.03 -12.87 -0.12
N LEU A 32 -2.91 -12.22 0.19
CA LEU A 32 -2.63 -11.59 1.48
C LEU A 32 -2.72 -10.06 1.39
N ALA A 33 -3.18 -9.50 0.26
CA ALA A 33 -3.36 -8.07 0.13
C ALA A 33 -4.36 -7.56 1.16
N ARG A 34 -3.92 -6.64 2.02
CA ARG A 34 -4.80 -6.00 3.01
C ARG A 34 -5.75 -4.97 2.41
N MET A 35 -5.52 -4.57 1.17
CA MET A 35 -6.34 -3.62 0.43
C MET A 35 -6.53 -4.09 -1.00
N LYS A 36 -7.71 -3.83 -1.56
CA LYS A 36 -7.99 -4.03 -2.99
C LYS A 36 -7.80 -2.71 -3.75
N PRO A 37 -7.35 -2.75 -5.02
CA PRO A 37 -7.36 -1.56 -5.87
C PRO A 37 -8.81 -1.09 -6.10
N SER A 38 -9.02 0.23 -6.12
CA SER A 38 -10.31 0.91 -6.34
C SER A 38 -10.23 1.84 -7.54
#